data_AF-A0A8C3WPP9-F1
#
_entry.id   AF-A0A8C3WPP9-F1
#
_cell.length_a   1.000
_cell.length_b   1.000
_cell.length_c   1.000
_cell.angle_alpha   90.00
_cell.angle_beta   90.00
_cell.angle_gamma   90.00
#
_symmetry.space_group_name_H-M   'P 1'
#
loop_
_entity.id
_entity.type
_entity.pdbx_description
1 polymer ?
#
loop_
_entity_poly.entity_id
_entity_poly.type
_entity_poly.pdbx_seq_one_letter_code
_entity_poly.pdbx_strand_id
1 'polypeptide(L)'
;MSYLCLHRRHHCPHGTTKIYENSGMSCPTTEYLEKYPIYGNVLPPQSLKPKEEVQAYRGKMEGITTFKSDYRPYEIVKQPRHAPEEYKPKQGEIDLGTTYKRDFNSYKVQPVAIVRPLERQQIKKGKLDTVPTYKGNLPFQKLKSQKVKLTSSFDI
;
A
#
# COMPACT_ATOMS: atom_id res chain seq x y z
N MET A 1 27.56 31.59 -142.31
CA MET A 1 27.51 33.06 -142.14
C MET A 1 28.25 33.43 -140.88
N SER A 2 29.57 33.58 -141.02
CA SER A 2 30.48 34.04 -139.98
C SER A 2 30.38 35.55 -139.84
N TYR A 3 29.97 36.05 -138.68
CA TYR A 3 30.16 37.46 -138.33
C TYR A 3 31.28 37.54 -137.30
N LEU A 4 32.47 37.91 -137.80
CA LEU A 4 33.61 38.28 -136.98
C LEU A 4 33.31 39.65 -136.33
N CYS A 5 33.16 39.67 -135.01
CA CYS A 5 33.16 40.93 -134.25
C CYS A 5 34.60 41.29 -133.90
N LEU A 6 35.18 42.15 -134.73
CA LEU A 6 36.34 42.94 -134.41
C LEU A 6 35.90 43.99 -133.38
N HIS A 7 36.37 43.92 -132.15
CA HIS A 7 37.02 45.06 -131.49
C HIS A 7 37.70 44.65 -130.19
N ARG A 8 38.86 45.29 -130.03
CA ARG A 8 40.02 44.92 -129.24
C ARG A 8 39.95 45.73 -127.94
N ARG A 9 40.31 45.05 -126.83
CA ARG A 9 40.68 45.58 -125.49
C ARG A 9 39.56 45.58 -124.45
N HIS A 10 39.45 44.48 -123.71
CA HIS A 10 39.07 44.52 -122.30
C HIS A 10 40.06 43.66 -121.49
N HIS A 11 40.49 44.18 -120.34
CA HIS A 11 41.32 43.45 -119.39
C HIS A 11 40.44 42.63 -118.44
N CYS A 12 41.04 41.62 -117.79
CA CYS A 12 40.61 40.98 -116.52
C CYS A 12 39.73 39.72 -116.65
N PRO A 13 39.70 38.78 -115.67
CA PRO A 13 40.69 38.39 -114.65
C PRO A 13 41.30 37.00 -115.00
N HIS A 14 42.61 36.80 -114.82
CA HIS A 14 43.15 35.44 -114.96
C HIS A 14 42.74 34.58 -113.76
N GLY A 15 41.86 33.60 -114.01
CA GLY A 15 41.52 32.56 -113.04
C GLY A 15 42.75 31.74 -112.65
N THR A 16 42.82 31.35 -111.38
CA THR A 16 43.90 30.55 -110.81
C THR A 16 43.97 29.16 -111.46
N THR A 17 45.17 28.75 -111.89
CA THR A 17 45.45 27.44 -112.49
C THR A 17 45.71 26.38 -111.41
N LYS A 18 44.68 26.04 -110.63
CA LYS A 18 44.72 24.92 -109.67
C LYS A 18 43.47 24.07 -109.89
N ILE A 19 43.60 23.07 -110.77
CA ILE A 19 42.49 22.22 -111.21
C ILE A 19 42.24 21.01 -110.29
N TYR A 20 43.01 20.85 -109.21
CA TYR A 20 42.78 19.82 -108.20
C TYR A 20 42.86 20.42 -106.81
N GLU A 21 41.85 21.22 -106.46
CA GLU A 21 41.40 21.34 -105.07
C GLU A 21 40.16 20.45 -104.94
N ASN A 22 40.37 19.17 -104.69
CA ASN A 22 39.27 18.26 -104.34
C ASN A 22 38.81 18.58 -102.91
N SER A 23 37.94 19.58 -102.79
CA SER A 23 37.05 19.75 -101.66
C SER A 23 35.69 19.14 -102.03
N GLY A 24 35.36 17.99 -101.44
CA GLY A 24 34.04 17.39 -101.62
C GLY A 24 33.99 15.87 -101.47
N MET A 25 34.25 15.36 -100.26
CA MET A 25 33.78 14.06 -99.77
C MET A 25 34.27 12.81 -100.53
N SER A 26 35.52 12.42 -100.31
CA SER A 26 35.94 11.02 -100.51
C SER A 26 35.86 10.26 -99.19
N CYS A 27 34.70 9.73 -98.85
CA CYS A 27 34.60 8.63 -97.91
C CYS A 27 34.18 7.41 -98.72
N PRO A 28 35.12 6.59 -99.25
CA PRO A 28 34.74 5.27 -99.69
C PRO A 28 34.38 4.50 -98.42
N THR A 29 33.09 4.39 -98.10
CA THR A 29 32.62 3.38 -97.17
C THR A 29 33.06 2.07 -97.77
N THR A 30 34.10 1.46 -97.21
CA THR A 30 34.70 0.25 -97.77
C THR A 30 33.66 -0.86 -97.77
N GLU A 31 33.76 -1.81 -98.71
CA GLU A 31 32.89 -3.01 -98.74
C GLU A 31 32.81 -3.68 -97.36
N TYR A 32 33.87 -3.57 -96.56
CA TYR A 32 33.95 -4.05 -95.19
C TYR A 32 32.97 -3.37 -94.23
N LEU A 33 32.85 -2.04 -94.25
CA LEU A 33 31.93 -1.30 -93.38
C LEU A 33 30.46 -1.52 -93.77
N GLU A 34 30.21 -1.75 -95.06
CA GLU A 34 28.87 -2.06 -95.56
C GLU A 34 28.45 -3.50 -95.21
N LYS A 35 29.39 -4.45 -95.31
CA LYS A 35 29.15 -5.86 -95.00
C LYS A 35 29.07 -6.16 -93.49
N TYR A 36 29.79 -5.38 -92.66
CA TYR A 36 29.85 -5.57 -91.22
C TYR A 36 29.54 -4.26 -90.47
N PRO A 37 28.26 -3.83 -90.42
CA PRO A 37 27.88 -2.72 -89.57
C PRO A 37 28.19 -3.06 -88.10
N ILE A 38 28.59 -2.05 -87.33
CA ILE A 38 28.77 -2.19 -85.88
C ILE A 38 27.41 -2.59 -85.31
N TYR A 39 27.32 -3.81 -84.78
CA TYR A 39 26.10 -4.26 -84.10
C TYR A 39 25.80 -3.29 -82.95
N GLY A 40 24.75 -2.48 -83.12
CA GLY A 40 24.25 -1.60 -82.08
C GLY A 40 23.74 -2.42 -80.90
N ASN A 41 23.46 -1.76 -79.76
CA ASN A 41 23.04 -2.39 -78.50
C ASN A 41 21.84 -3.34 -78.70
N VAL A 42 22.12 -4.62 -78.97
CA VAL A 42 21.10 -5.66 -79.04
C VAL A 42 20.71 -5.96 -77.59
N LEU A 43 19.44 -5.72 -77.26
CA LEU A 43 18.94 -6.06 -75.94
C LEU A 43 19.07 -7.59 -75.75
N PRO A 44 19.60 -8.04 -74.61
CA PRO A 44 19.63 -9.47 -74.30
C PRO A 44 18.23 -10.09 -74.42
N PRO A 45 18.11 -11.33 -74.90
CA PRO A 45 16.83 -12.00 -74.99
C PRO A 45 16.17 -12.12 -73.61
N GLN A 46 14.87 -11.79 -73.54
CA GLN A 46 14.10 -11.88 -72.31
C GLN A 46 14.00 -13.34 -71.86
N SER A 47 14.32 -13.63 -70.60
CA SER A 47 14.23 -15.00 -70.08
C SER A 47 12.78 -15.47 -70.01
N LEU A 48 12.47 -16.64 -70.55
CA LEU A 48 11.20 -17.35 -70.36
C LEU A 48 11.12 -18.08 -69.01
N LYS A 49 12.07 -17.81 -68.11
CA LYS A 49 12.06 -18.39 -66.77
C LYS A 49 10.85 -17.85 -66.01
N PRO A 50 10.00 -18.73 -65.43
CA PRO A 50 8.95 -18.29 -64.53
C PRO A 50 9.56 -17.44 -63.42
N LYS A 51 8.97 -16.27 -63.16
CA LYS A 51 9.36 -15.46 -62.02
C LYS A 51 8.89 -16.20 -60.77
N GLU A 52 9.81 -16.47 -59.85
CA GLU A 52 9.46 -17.07 -58.57
C GLU A 52 8.72 -16.02 -57.74
N GLU A 53 7.39 -16.06 -57.80
CA GLU A 53 6.53 -15.28 -56.93
C GLU A 53 6.48 -16.00 -55.57
N VAL A 54 7.30 -15.54 -54.63
CA VAL A 54 7.26 -16.03 -53.24
C VAL A 54 5.95 -15.55 -52.62
N GLN A 55 4.92 -16.37 -52.71
CA GLN A 55 3.66 -16.12 -52.01
C GLN A 55 3.86 -16.41 -50.52
N ALA A 56 4.08 -15.35 -49.74
CA ALA A 56 4.11 -15.47 -48.29
C ALA A 56 2.75 -15.96 -47.79
N TYR A 57 2.74 -17.12 -47.12
CA TYR A 57 1.55 -17.63 -46.46
C TYR A 57 1.07 -16.62 -45.41
N ARG A 58 -0.10 -16.01 -45.64
CA ARG A 58 -0.74 -15.05 -44.71
C ARG A 58 -1.82 -15.70 -43.85
N GLY A 59 -1.73 -17.00 -43.56
CA GLY A 59 -2.63 -17.63 -42.60
C GLY A 59 -2.26 -17.21 -41.18
N LYS A 60 -3.24 -16.74 -40.40
CA LYS A 60 -3.06 -16.54 -38.96
C LYS A 60 -3.02 -17.91 -38.28
N MET A 61 -2.11 -18.10 -37.33
CA MET A 61 -2.07 -19.31 -36.52
C MET A 61 -3.30 -19.35 -35.59
N GLU A 62 -3.94 -20.52 -35.49
CA GLU A 62 -4.99 -20.75 -34.50
C GLU A 62 -4.38 -20.69 -33.10
N GLY A 63 -4.78 -19.70 -32.30
CA GLY A 63 -4.23 -19.45 -30.95
C GLY A 63 -4.68 -20.46 -29.88
N ILE A 64 -5.13 -21.64 -30.32
CA ILE A 64 -5.62 -22.74 -29.49
C ILE A 64 -4.46 -23.71 -29.33
N THR A 65 -3.86 -23.71 -28.15
CA THR A 65 -2.83 -24.68 -27.80
C THR A 65 -3.48 -25.94 -27.25
N THR A 66 -2.78 -27.07 -27.31
CA THR A 66 -3.20 -28.33 -26.65
C THR A 66 -3.52 -28.11 -25.18
N PHE A 67 -2.75 -27.27 -24.50
CA PHE A 67 -3.04 -26.90 -23.12
C PHE A 67 -4.43 -26.24 -22.95
N LYS A 68 -4.80 -25.30 -23.83
CA LYS A 68 -6.11 -24.64 -23.78
C LYS A 68 -7.25 -25.57 -24.18
N SER A 69 -7.02 -26.54 -25.06
CA SER A 69 -8.05 -27.52 -25.44
C SER A 69 -8.28 -28.54 -24.33
N ASP A 70 -7.20 -29.04 -23.73
CA ASP A 70 -7.21 -30.24 -22.88
C ASP A 70 -7.48 -29.91 -21.42
N TYR A 71 -7.02 -28.74 -20.94
CA TYR A 71 -7.16 -28.34 -19.54
C TYR A 71 -8.30 -27.34 -19.38
N ARG A 72 -9.55 -27.84 -19.44
CA ARG A 72 -10.74 -27.07 -19.12
C ARG A 72 -11.15 -27.28 -17.65
N PRO A 73 -11.72 -26.26 -16.99
CA PRO A 73 -12.32 -26.45 -15.67
C PRO A 73 -13.43 -27.51 -15.73
N TYR A 74 -13.34 -28.52 -14.87
CA TYR A 74 -14.39 -29.52 -14.70
C TYR A 74 -15.36 -29.09 -13.60
N GLU A 75 -16.64 -29.44 -13.75
CA GLU A 75 -17.62 -29.25 -12.69
C GLU A 75 -17.32 -30.20 -11.52
N ILE A 76 -16.98 -29.65 -10.37
CA ILE A 76 -16.69 -30.43 -9.16
C ILE A 76 -18.01 -30.65 -8.42
N VAL A 77 -18.57 -31.85 -8.54
CA VAL A 77 -19.72 -32.27 -7.73
C VAL A 77 -19.24 -32.53 -6.30
N LYS A 78 -19.91 -31.94 -5.31
CA LYS A 78 -19.63 -32.22 -3.90
C LYS A 78 -19.94 -33.68 -3.61
N GLN A 79 -18.98 -34.40 -3.03
CA GLN A 79 -19.19 -35.78 -2.60
C GLN A 79 -20.37 -35.84 -1.62
N PRO A 80 -21.35 -36.75 -1.81
CA PRO A 80 -22.41 -36.96 -0.84
C PRO A 80 -21.79 -37.35 0.49
N ARG A 81 -22.01 -36.53 1.52
CA ARG A 81 -21.55 -36.81 2.89
C ARG A 81 -22.64 -37.51 3.66
N HIS A 82 -22.25 -38.47 4.50
CA HIS A 82 -23.16 -39.09 5.45
C HIS A 82 -23.64 -38.04 6.47
N ALA A 83 -24.94 -37.88 6.62
CA ALA A 83 -25.52 -37.05 7.68
C ALA A 83 -25.43 -37.81 9.01
N PRO A 84 -24.93 -37.22 10.11
CA PRO A 84 -24.92 -37.90 11.40
C PRO A 84 -26.34 -38.24 11.83
N GLU A 85 -26.55 -39.45 12.36
CA GLU A 85 -27.85 -39.83 12.93
C GLU A 85 -28.13 -38.99 14.18
N GLU A 86 -29.37 -38.54 14.34
CA GLU A 86 -29.81 -37.83 15.54
C GLU A 86 -29.72 -38.73 16.77
N TYR A 87 -29.16 -38.20 17.85
CA TYR A 87 -29.02 -38.94 19.10
C TYR A 87 -30.39 -39.25 19.72
N LYS A 88 -30.68 -40.54 19.92
CA LYS A 88 -31.86 -41.01 20.65
C LYS A 88 -31.46 -41.34 22.10
N PRO A 89 -31.83 -40.51 23.09
CA PRO A 89 -31.55 -40.83 24.49
C PRO A 89 -32.24 -42.13 24.89
N LYS A 90 -31.59 -42.93 25.73
CA LYS A 90 -32.19 -44.15 26.29
C LYS A 90 -33.37 -43.76 27.17
N GLN A 91 -34.48 -44.48 27.05
CA GLN A 91 -35.62 -44.33 27.94
C GLN A 91 -35.27 -44.94 29.30
N GLY A 92 -35.41 -44.14 30.35
CA GLY A 92 -35.17 -44.57 31.73
C GLY A 92 -34.97 -43.37 32.64
N GLU A 93 -35.58 -43.41 33.82
CA GLU A 93 -35.28 -42.43 34.87
C GLU A 93 -34.00 -42.85 35.58
N ILE A 94 -33.04 -41.92 35.66
CA ILE A 94 -31.81 -42.14 36.42
C ILE A 94 -31.99 -41.57 37.83
N ASP A 95 -31.59 -42.33 38.85
CA ASP A 95 -31.56 -41.83 40.23
C ASP A 95 -30.44 -40.80 40.38
N LEU A 96 -30.82 -39.52 40.42
CA LEU A 96 -29.90 -38.38 40.60
C LEU A 96 -29.53 -38.15 42.08
N GLY A 97 -30.01 -39.00 43.00
CA GLY A 97 -29.71 -38.92 44.42
C GLY A 97 -28.29 -39.34 44.74
N THR A 98 -27.46 -38.38 45.15
CA THR A 98 -26.12 -38.67 45.71
C THR A 98 -26.25 -39.06 47.19
N THR A 99 -25.35 -39.92 47.67
CA THR A 99 -25.25 -40.26 49.11
C THR A 99 -25.11 -39.00 49.97
N TYR A 100 -24.31 -38.04 49.52
CA TYR A 100 -24.14 -36.75 50.19
C TYR A 100 -25.46 -36.02 50.47
N LYS A 101 -26.36 -35.93 49.47
CA LYS A 101 -27.66 -35.28 49.63
C LYS A 101 -28.59 -36.04 50.58
N ARG A 102 -28.43 -37.36 50.70
CA ARG A 102 -29.23 -38.20 51.60
C ARG A 102 -28.75 -38.07 53.05
N ASP A 103 -27.43 -38.08 53.22
CA ASP A 103 -26.80 -38.22 54.53
C ASP A 103 -26.58 -36.86 55.24
N PHE A 104 -26.33 -35.79 54.48
CA PHE A 104 -26.01 -34.47 55.03
C PHE A 104 -27.17 -33.47 54.87
N ASN A 105 -28.16 -33.59 55.75
CA ASN A 105 -29.28 -32.65 55.83
C ASN A 105 -28.98 -31.51 56.81
N SER A 106 -29.49 -30.31 56.53
CA SER A 106 -29.41 -29.19 57.47
C SER A 106 -30.37 -29.42 58.65
N TYR A 107 -29.83 -29.54 59.85
CA TYR A 107 -30.63 -29.65 61.08
C TYR A 107 -30.88 -28.26 61.69
N LYS A 108 -32.10 -28.02 62.18
CA LYS A 108 -32.43 -26.83 62.95
C LYS A 108 -31.89 -27.00 64.38
N VAL A 109 -30.82 -26.31 64.72
CA VAL A 109 -30.27 -26.26 66.09
C VAL A 109 -30.95 -25.12 66.84
N GLN A 110 -31.49 -25.41 68.03
CA GLN A 110 -32.03 -24.36 68.89
C GLN A 110 -30.87 -23.58 69.55
N PRO A 111 -30.94 -22.23 69.60
CA PRO A 111 -29.92 -21.44 70.26
C PRO A 111 -29.91 -21.74 71.76
N VAL A 112 -28.73 -22.04 72.30
CA VAL A 112 -28.55 -22.25 73.75
C VAL A 112 -28.66 -20.90 74.46
N ALA A 113 -29.50 -20.84 75.50
CA ALA A 113 -29.64 -19.64 76.31
C ALA A 113 -28.33 -19.38 77.09
N ILE A 114 -27.71 -18.22 76.87
CA ILE A 114 -26.52 -17.79 77.63
C ILE A 114 -26.99 -17.29 79.00
N VAL A 115 -26.63 -18.01 80.06
CA VAL A 115 -26.90 -17.56 81.44
C VAL A 115 -25.93 -16.43 81.79
N ARG A 116 -26.44 -15.19 81.87
CA ARG A 116 -25.65 -14.04 82.33
C ARG A 116 -25.57 -14.05 83.87
N PRO A 117 -24.39 -13.88 84.48
CA PRO A 117 -24.28 -13.77 85.93
C PRO A 117 -25.04 -12.54 86.44
N LEU A 118 -25.67 -12.70 87.61
CA LEU A 118 -26.48 -11.65 88.24
C LEU A 118 -25.61 -10.40 88.50
N GLU A 119 -26.08 -9.25 88.04
CA GLU A 119 -25.41 -7.96 88.21
C GLU A 119 -25.27 -7.63 89.70
N ARG A 120 -24.05 -7.38 90.17
CA ARG A 120 -23.80 -7.00 91.57
C ARG A 120 -24.29 -5.57 91.80
N GLN A 121 -25.24 -5.40 92.73
CA GLN A 121 -25.71 -4.09 93.16
C GLN A 121 -24.53 -3.27 93.73
N GLN A 122 -24.31 -2.06 93.21
CA GLN A 122 -23.31 -1.15 93.76
C GLN A 122 -23.72 -0.69 95.16
N ILE A 123 -22.87 -0.95 96.14
CA ILE A 123 -23.04 -0.47 97.51
C ILE A 123 -22.90 1.06 97.51
N LYS A 124 -23.88 1.76 98.10
CA LYS A 124 -23.87 3.22 98.24
C LYS A 124 -22.65 3.66 99.07
N LYS A 125 -21.75 4.43 98.47
CA LYS A 125 -20.60 5.01 99.17
C LYS A 125 -21.10 6.09 100.14
N GLY A 126 -20.86 5.94 101.44
CA GLY A 126 -21.19 6.95 102.44
C GLY A 126 -20.43 8.26 102.20
N LYS A 127 -21.08 9.41 102.46
CA LYS A 127 -20.43 10.72 102.36
C LYS A 127 -19.47 10.90 103.53
N LEU A 128 -18.22 11.28 103.23
CA LEU A 128 -17.18 11.53 104.21
C LEU A 128 -17.08 13.05 104.44
N ASP A 129 -17.63 13.53 105.54
CA ASP A 129 -17.56 14.94 105.93
C ASP A 129 -16.43 15.12 106.95
N THR A 130 -15.25 15.53 106.49
CA THR A 130 -14.10 15.82 107.36
C THR A 130 -13.60 17.24 107.11
N VAL A 131 -13.68 18.11 108.12
CA VAL A 131 -13.12 19.47 108.07
C VAL A 131 -11.74 19.43 108.72
N PRO A 132 -10.67 19.77 107.99
CA PRO A 132 -9.31 19.73 108.54
C PRO A 132 -9.09 20.82 109.59
N THR A 133 -8.31 20.50 110.62
CA THR A 133 -8.11 21.30 111.84
C THR A 133 -7.68 22.74 111.58
N TYR A 134 -6.89 23.00 110.53
CA TYR A 134 -6.43 24.35 110.21
C TYR A 134 -7.57 25.29 109.77
N LYS A 135 -8.67 24.76 109.20
CA LYS A 135 -9.82 25.56 108.79
C LYS A 135 -10.73 25.92 109.97
N GLY A 136 -10.73 25.12 111.05
CA GLY A 136 -11.57 25.36 112.23
C GLY A 136 -10.94 26.27 113.29
N ASN A 137 -9.60 26.36 113.34
CA ASN A 137 -8.88 26.83 114.54
C ASN A 137 -8.05 28.12 114.34
N LEU A 138 -8.43 29.03 113.44
CA LEU A 138 -7.78 30.34 113.32
C LEU A 138 -8.72 31.47 113.78
N PRO A 139 -8.65 31.91 115.05
CA PRO A 139 -9.42 33.07 115.49
C PRO A 139 -8.87 34.35 114.87
N PHE A 140 -9.74 35.10 114.20
CA PHE A 140 -9.42 36.43 113.66
C PHE A 140 -9.12 37.41 114.81
N GLN A 141 -7.88 37.90 114.91
CA GLN A 141 -7.50 38.88 115.93
C GLN A 141 -7.45 40.29 115.34
N LYS A 142 -8.21 41.22 115.95
CA LYS A 142 -8.15 42.65 115.62
C LYS A 142 -6.96 43.30 116.33
N LEU A 143 -6.09 43.96 115.57
CA LEU A 143 -5.00 44.77 116.13
C LEU A 143 -5.55 46.05 116.74
N LYS A 144 -5.07 46.41 117.94
CA LYS A 144 -5.38 47.70 118.58
C LYS A 144 -4.32 48.74 118.20
N SER A 145 -4.76 49.93 117.81
CA SER A 145 -3.89 51.07 117.50
C SER A 145 -3.63 51.91 118.76
N GLN A 146 -2.38 52.35 118.93
CA GLN A 146 -1.95 53.20 120.06
C GLN A 146 -1.65 54.61 119.53
N LYS A 147 -2.18 55.65 120.19
CA LYS A 147 -1.93 57.06 119.81
C LYS A 147 -0.63 57.54 120.46
N VAL A 148 0.34 57.91 119.64
CA VAL A 148 1.59 58.58 120.06
C VAL A 148 1.34 60.10 120.13
N LYS A 149 1.77 60.77 121.20
CA LYS A 149 1.83 62.24 121.26
C LYS A 149 3.30 62.68 121.16
N LEU A 150 3.60 63.46 120.13
CA LEU A 150 4.81 64.26 119.89
C LEU A 150 4.34 65.73 120.01
N THR A 151 4.99 66.75 120.57
CA THR A 151 6.37 67.15 120.86
C THR A 151 6.32 68.19 122.02
N SER A 152 7.35 68.37 122.84
CA SER A 152 8.48 69.33 122.78
C SER A 152 8.19 70.84 122.69
N SER A 153 8.90 71.55 123.59
CA SER A 153 9.54 72.88 123.53
C SER A 153 8.81 74.19 123.89
N PHE A 154 9.42 74.87 124.90
CA PHE A 154 9.64 76.33 125.10
C PHE A 154 8.42 77.21 125.45
N ASP A 155 8.48 78.18 126.38
CA ASP A 155 9.33 79.39 126.40
C ASP A 155 9.58 79.99 127.82
N ILE A 156 10.71 80.72 127.93
CA ILE A 156 11.10 81.91 128.75
C ILE A 156 10.63 82.04 130.20
#